data_AF-A0A1H2UB22-F1
#
_entry.id   AF-A0A1H2UB22-F1
#
_cell.length_a   1.000
_cell.length_b   1.000
_cell.length_c   1.000
_cell.angle_alpha   90.00
_cell.angle_beta   90.00
_cell.angle_gamma   90.00
#
_symmetry.space_group_name_H-M   'P 1'
#
loop_
_entity.id
_entity.type
_entity.pdbx_description
1 polymer ?
#
loop_
_entity_poly.entity_id
_entity_poly.type
_entity_poly.pdbx_seq_one_letter_code
_entity_poly.pdbx_strand_id
1 'polypeptide(L)'
;MRTITLLLLALGVIELYAQDIKGNWELFSKEPKISKVVSKNLEFKVDKFKFNFSWNNELSYSNNIGYYGGIQTLNIYLDDEKTQTIQNIEDGIGLGKIPFVFYDFNLDGNIDFSVPINDNWSQYYIYNPTTKKFVHEEDWDYLKIQMIDKKNKKLLHLSKTNFPDDQSQIVYLIEGDRLVRQNK
;
A
#
# COMPACT_ATOMS: atom_id res chain seq x y z
N MET A 1 32.95 51.86 46.01
CA MET A 1 31.62 51.55 45.43
C MET A 1 31.75 50.23 44.68
N ARG A 2 31.54 49.11 45.37
CA ARG A 2 30.28 48.33 45.39
C ARG A 2 29.98 47.67 44.05
N THR A 3 30.48 46.44 43.95
CA THR A 3 29.96 45.29 43.22
C THR A 3 28.45 45.35 42.98
N ILE A 4 28.04 45.15 41.73
CA ILE A 4 26.66 44.74 41.39
C ILE A 4 26.71 43.35 40.77
N THR A 5 25.97 42.50 41.45
CA THR A 5 25.89 41.05 41.44
C THR A 5 25.25 40.51 40.16
N LEU A 6 25.87 39.46 39.60
CA LEU A 6 25.28 38.49 38.69
C LEU A 6 24.12 37.77 39.40
N LEU A 7 22.87 37.89 38.91
CA LEU A 7 21.82 36.89 39.12
C LEU A 7 20.57 37.20 38.29
N LEU A 8 20.19 36.30 37.37
CA LEU A 8 18.84 35.70 37.25
C LEU A 8 18.91 34.72 36.06
N LEU A 9 19.22 33.44 36.32
CA LEU A 9 18.24 32.36 36.50
C LEU A 9 17.26 32.23 35.32
N ALA A 10 17.60 31.30 34.43
CA ALA A 10 16.77 30.17 34.05
C ALA A 10 15.26 30.47 33.91
N LEU A 11 14.88 31.11 32.80
CA LEU A 11 13.57 30.85 32.22
C LEU A 11 13.73 29.67 31.28
N GLY A 12 13.26 28.53 31.80
CA GLY A 12 13.40 27.22 31.19
C GLY A 12 12.94 27.23 29.75
N VAL A 13 13.85 26.84 28.88
CA VAL A 13 13.46 26.02 27.74
C VAL A 13 13.03 24.69 28.36
N ILE A 14 11.78 24.63 28.80
CA ILE A 14 11.05 23.37 28.82
C ILE A 14 10.81 23.09 27.33
N GLU A 15 11.88 22.67 26.64
CA GLU A 15 11.66 21.83 25.48
C GLU A 15 10.99 20.60 26.06
N LEU A 16 9.67 20.59 25.88
CA LEU A 16 8.87 19.41 25.95
C LEU A 16 9.56 18.40 25.05
N TYR A 17 10.42 17.57 25.64
CA TYR A 17 10.67 16.23 25.18
C TYR A 17 9.32 15.51 25.28
N ALA A 18 8.41 15.85 24.37
CA ALA A 18 7.39 14.94 23.90
C ALA A 18 8.18 13.72 23.47
N GLN A 19 8.03 12.64 24.23
CA GLN A 19 8.79 11.43 24.03
C GLN A 19 8.46 10.89 22.63
N ASP A 20 9.38 11.18 21.71
CA ASP A 20 9.45 10.69 20.35
C ASP A 20 9.20 9.18 20.32
N ILE A 21 8.27 8.76 19.45
CA ILE A 21 8.43 7.46 18.79
C ILE A 21 9.66 7.65 17.87
N LYS A 22 10.85 7.48 18.44
CA LYS A 22 12.16 7.75 17.81
C LYS A 22 12.33 6.97 16.50
N GLY A 23 12.19 7.63 15.35
CA GLY A 23 12.56 7.09 14.03
C GLY A 23 11.87 7.79 12.85
N ASN A 24 12.26 7.47 11.61
CA ASN A 24 11.64 8.01 10.39
C ASN A 24 10.27 7.35 10.08
N TRP A 25 9.58 6.82 11.09
CA TRP A 25 8.38 6.03 10.90
C TRP A 25 7.13 6.92 10.84
N GLU A 26 6.32 6.72 9.82
CA GLU A 26 5.07 7.43 9.59
C GLU A 26 3.90 6.44 9.51
N LEU A 27 2.70 6.86 9.94
CA LEU A 27 1.50 6.04 9.82
C LEU A 27 1.12 5.87 8.36
N PHE A 28 1.07 4.62 7.88
CA PHE A 28 0.73 4.33 6.49
C PHE A 28 -0.70 4.77 6.13
N SER A 29 -1.60 4.82 7.11
CA SER A 29 -2.96 5.33 6.93
C SER A 29 -3.01 6.81 6.52
N LYS A 30 -1.97 7.59 6.86
CA LYS A 30 -1.87 9.03 6.54
C LYS A 30 -1.18 9.31 5.19
N GLU A 31 -0.61 8.29 4.56
CA GLU A 31 0.02 8.46 3.25
C GLU A 31 -1.01 8.85 2.17
N PRO A 32 -0.63 9.77 1.25
CA PRO A 32 -1.50 10.22 0.18
C PRO A 32 -1.66 9.12 -0.88
N LYS A 33 -2.69 8.29 -0.72
CA LYS A 33 -3.04 7.21 -1.66
C LYS A 33 -4.11 7.68 -2.65
N ILE A 34 -4.04 7.17 -3.87
CA ILE A 34 -5.09 7.39 -4.87
C ILE A 34 -5.99 6.16 -4.86
N SER A 35 -7.27 6.36 -4.56
CA SER A 35 -8.26 5.27 -4.58
C SER A 35 -9.19 5.42 -5.78
N LYS A 36 -9.43 4.32 -6.50
CA LYS A 36 -10.39 4.25 -7.61
C LYS A 36 -11.26 3.01 -7.45
N VAL A 37 -12.54 3.13 -7.76
CA VAL A 37 -13.48 2.01 -7.68
C VAL A 37 -13.87 1.62 -9.10
N VAL A 38 -13.74 0.33 -9.42
CA VAL A 38 -14.09 -0.23 -10.72
C VAL A 38 -15.32 -1.12 -10.59
N SER A 39 -16.38 -0.80 -11.31
CA SER A 39 -17.64 -1.56 -11.33
C SER A 39 -18.28 -1.61 -12.73
N LYS A 40 -17.57 -1.12 -13.73
CA LYS A 40 -17.99 -1.02 -15.13
C LYS A 40 -16.78 -0.78 -16.02
N ASN A 41 -16.98 -0.82 -17.33
CA ASN A 41 -15.98 -0.37 -18.29
C ASN A 41 -15.63 1.10 -18.01
N LEU A 42 -14.35 1.37 -17.79
CA LEU A 42 -13.87 2.72 -17.53
C LEU A 42 -12.38 2.82 -17.82
N GLU A 43 -11.91 4.05 -17.99
CA GLU A 43 -10.51 4.37 -18.15
C GLU A 43 -10.15 5.55 -17.25
N PHE A 44 -8.95 5.51 -16.67
CA PHE A 44 -8.37 6.67 -16.00
C PHE A 44 -6.85 6.63 -16.06
N LYS A 45 -6.23 7.79 -15.79
CA LYS A 45 -4.78 7.91 -15.62
C LYS A 45 -4.41 8.00 -14.14
N VAL A 46 -3.28 7.38 -13.80
CA VAL A 46 -2.58 7.57 -12.52
C VAL A 46 -1.11 7.72 -12.86
N ASP A 47 -0.53 8.87 -12.51
CA ASP A 47 0.83 9.23 -12.91
C ASP A 47 1.00 9.11 -14.45
N LYS A 48 2.08 8.47 -14.92
CA LYS A 48 2.38 8.21 -16.34
C LYS A 48 1.59 7.05 -16.95
N PHE A 49 0.76 6.36 -16.16
CA PHE A 49 0.03 5.18 -16.61
C PHE A 49 -1.43 5.49 -16.93
N LYS A 50 -1.94 4.82 -17.96
CA LYS A 50 -3.37 4.77 -18.29
C LYS A 50 -3.86 3.35 -18.06
N PHE A 51 -4.94 3.23 -17.29
CA PHE A 51 -5.58 1.96 -16.95
C PHE A 51 -6.95 1.91 -17.61
N ASN A 52 -7.14 0.92 -18.49
CA ASN A 52 -8.38 0.69 -19.22
C ASN A 52 -8.98 -0.65 -18.78
N PHE A 53 -10.16 -0.58 -18.16
CA PHE A 53 -10.83 -1.70 -17.55
C PHE A 53 -12.02 -2.14 -18.40
N SER A 54 -12.11 -3.44 -18.64
CA SER A 54 -13.29 -4.11 -19.17
C SER A 54 -13.90 -4.97 -18.08
N TRP A 55 -15.14 -4.67 -17.73
CA TRP A 55 -15.91 -5.32 -16.69
C TRP A 55 -16.87 -6.35 -17.29
N ASN A 56 -16.96 -7.51 -16.64
CA ASN A 56 -17.97 -8.53 -16.92
C ASN A 56 -18.77 -8.79 -15.63
N ASN A 57 -20.10 -8.77 -15.71
CA ASN A 57 -20.99 -9.01 -14.56
C ASN A 57 -21.11 -10.50 -14.18
N GLU A 58 -20.73 -11.40 -15.08
CA GLU A 58 -20.76 -12.85 -14.91
C GLU A 58 -19.38 -13.42 -15.23
N LEU A 59 -18.33 -12.84 -14.62
CA LEU A 59 -16.95 -13.25 -14.86
C LEU A 59 -16.66 -14.63 -14.26
N SER A 60 -17.13 -14.84 -13.03
CA SER A 60 -16.84 -16.03 -12.23
C SER A 60 -18.11 -16.56 -11.57
N TYR A 61 -18.06 -17.81 -11.11
CA TYR A 61 -19.19 -18.50 -10.49
C TYR A 61 -18.78 -19.16 -9.19
N SER A 62 -19.60 -19.04 -8.16
CA SER A 62 -19.47 -19.84 -6.95
C SER A 62 -20.83 -20.40 -6.52
N ASN A 63 -20.80 -21.58 -5.88
CA ASN A 63 -22.02 -22.27 -5.47
C ASN A 63 -22.85 -21.49 -4.43
N ASN A 64 -22.21 -20.61 -3.65
CA ASN A 64 -22.85 -19.87 -2.56
C ASN A 64 -23.50 -18.54 -2.98
N ILE A 65 -23.02 -17.88 -4.05
CA ILE A 65 -23.57 -16.58 -4.50
C ILE A 65 -23.98 -16.55 -5.98
N GLY A 66 -23.69 -17.60 -6.75
CA GLY A 66 -23.99 -17.68 -8.18
C GLY A 66 -22.90 -17.01 -9.03
N TYR A 67 -23.30 -16.46 -10.18
CA TYR A 67 -22.39 -15.66 -11.00
C TYR A 67 -22.12 -14.31 -10.34
N TYR A 68 -20.86 -13.88 -10.37
CA TYR A 68 -20.43 -12.58 -9.89
C TYR A 68 -19.45 -11.92 -10.87
N GLY A 69 -19.35 -10.60 -10.73
CA GLY A 69 -18.62 -9.77 -11.67
C GLY A 69 -17.12 -9.76 -11.44
N GLY A 70 -16.44 -8.98 -12.28
CA GLY A 70 -15.05 -8.65 -12.14
C GLY A 70 -14.51 -7.96 -13.38
N ILE A 71 -13.21 -7.72 -13.38
CA ILE A 71 -12.49 -7.15 -14.51
C ILE A 71 -12.02 -8.29 -15.39
N GLN A 72 -12.69 -8.45 -16.53
CA GLN A 72 -12.31 -9.41 -17.56
C GLN A 72 -10.92 -9.09 -18.12
N THR A 73 -10.68 -7.81 -18.43
CA THR A 73 -9.37 -7.33 -18.89
C THR A 73 -9.03 -5.97 -18.30
N LEU A 74 -7.79 -5.84 -17.84
CA LEU A 74 -7.14 -4.59 -17.48
C LEU A 74 -5.99 -4.37 -18.46
N ASN A 75 -6.15 -3.41 -19.38
CA ASN A 75 -5.07 -2.97 -20.26
C ASN A 75 -4.35 -1.78 -19.62
N ILE A 76 -3.03 -1.87 -19.54
CA ILE A 76 -2.18 -0.86 -18.95
C ILE A 76 -1.30 -0.28 -20.06
N TYR A 77 -1.24 1.05 -20.09
CA TYR A 77 -0.43 1.79 -21.04
C TYR A 77 0.55 2.70 -20.31
N LEU A 78 1.77 2.78 -20.82
CA LEU A 78 2.79 3.74 -20.43
C LEU A 78 3.07 4.64 -21.64
N ASP A 79 2.94 5.95 -21.46
CA ASP A 79 3.13 6.92 -22.57
C ASP A 79 2.31 6.57 -23.83
N ASP A 80 1.07 6.13 -23.61
CA ASP A 80 0.10 5.66 -24.62
C ASP A 80 0.47 4.37 -25.38
N GLU A 81 1.60 3.73 -25.07
CA GLU A 81 1.95 2.38 -25.52
C GLU A 81 1.37 1.33 -24.58
N LYS A 82 0.64 0.34 -25.11
CA LYS A 82 0.11 -0.77 -24.29
C LYS A 82 1.25 -1.67 -23.84
N THR A 83 1.56 -1.70 -22.55
CA THR A 83 2.66 -2.51 -22.00
C THR A 83 2.20 -3.83 -21.42
N GLN A 84 0.95 -3.92 -20.98
CA GLN A 84 0.43 -5.10 -20.30
C GLN A 84 -1.08 -5.27 -20.46
N THR A 85 -1.51 -6.52 -20.45
CA THR A 85 -2.90 -6.91 -20.21
C THR A 85 -2.91 -7.88 -19.02
N ILE A 86 -3.69 -7.57 -18.00
CA ILE A 86 -4.01 -8.49 -16.89
C ILE A 86 -5.44 -8.99 -17.13
N GLN A 87 -5.66 -10.29 -16.99
CA GLN A 87 -6.96 -10.91 -17.24
C GLN A 87 -7.56 -11.41 -15.94
N ASN A 88 -8.90 -11.45 -15.90
CA ASN A 88 -9.69 -12.12 -14.88
C ASN A 88 -9.36 -11.70 -13.42
N ILE A 89 -9.44 -10.40 -13.13
CA ILE A 89 -9.42 -9.93 -11.74
C ILE A 89 -10.84 -10.02 -11.20
N GLU A 90 -11.09 -11.01 -10.36
CA GLU A 90 -12.43 -11.30 -9.84
C GLU A 90 -12.87 -10.29 -8.76
N ASP A 91 -14.18 -10.02 -8.68
CA ASP A 91 -14.78 -9.42 -7.47
C ASP A 91 -14.97 -10.49 -6.40
N GLY A 92 -13.86 -10.99 -5.85
CA GLY A 92 -13.85 -12.11 -4.90
C GLY A 92 -14.62 -11.86 -3.59
N ILE A 93 -14.95 -10.60 -3.29
CA ILE A 93 -15.82 -10.23 -2.15
C ILE A 93 -17.30 -10.24 -2.56
N GLY A 94 -17.62 -10.03 -3.84
CA GLY A 94 -18.98 -9.97 -4.36
C GLY A 94 -19.68 -8.65 -4.08
N LEU A 95 -18.96 -7.52 -4.11
CA LEU A 95 -19.52 -6.19 -3.82
C LEU A 95 -20.15 -5.48 -5.04
N GLY A 96 -20.06 -6.09 -6.22
CA GLY A 96 -20.34 -5.46 -7.52
C GLY A 96 -19.31 -4.39 -7.88
N LYS A 97 -18.13 -4.40 -7.25
CA LYS A 97 -17.08 -3.39 -7.42
C LYS A 97 -15.74 -3.85 -6.83
N ILE A 98 -14.64 -3.43 -7.46
CA ILE A 98 -13.28 -3.68 -6.98
C ILE A 98 -12.61 -2.33 -6.67
N PRO A 99 -12.29 -2.04 -5.39
CA PRO A 99 -11.49 -0.87 -5.03
C PRO A 99 -10.01 -1.13 -5.35
N PHE A 100 -9.43 -0.26 -6.17
CA PHE A 100 -7.99 -0.16 -6.41
C PHE A 100 -7.40 0.93 -5.52
N VAL A 101 -6.24 0.64 -4.94
CA VAL A 101 -5.42 1.62 -4.23
C VAL A 101 -4.08 1.74 -4.94
N PHE A 102 -3.72 2.94 -5.35
CA PHE A 102 -2.45 3.25 -6.01
C PHE A 102 -1.54 4.00 -5.05
N TYR A 103 -0.29 3.53 -4.96
CA TYR A 103 0.76 4.06 -4.09
C TYR A 103 2.12 3.51 -4.55
N ASP A 104 3.23 4.12 -4.17
CA ASP A 104 4.58 3.58 -4.34
C ASP A 104 4.89 2.63 -3.17
N PHE A 105 4.38 1.39 -3.23
CA PHE A 105 4.46 0.45 -2.11
C PHE A 105 5.89 0.02 -1.83
N ASN A 106 6.69 -0.16 -2.88
CA ASN A 106 8.08 -0.59 -2.76
C ASN A 106 9.09 0.56 -2.59
N LEU A 107 8.61 1.81 -2.58
CA LEU A 107 9.40 3.03 -2.37
C LEU A 107 10.50 3.21 -3.43
N ASP A 108 10.23 2.83 -4.68
CA ASP A 108 11.16 2.96 -5.80
C ASP A 108 10.91 4.20 -6.68
N GLY A 109 9.85 4.96 -6.37
CA GLY A 109 9.45 6.16 -7.09
C GLY A 109 8.47 5.92 -8.24
N ASN A 110 8.02 4.68 -8.46
CA ASN A 110 6.98 4.34 -9.43
C ASN A 110 5.65 4.05 -8.73
N ILE A 111 4.55 4.21 -9.46
CA ILE A 111 3.24 3.84 -8.94
C ILE A 111 3.06 2.32 -9.02
N ASP A 112 2.61 1.74 -7.92
CA ASP A 112 2.12 0.37 -7.82
C ASP A 112 0.60 0.40 -7.59
N PHE A 113 -0.04 -0.77 -7.58
CA PHE A 113 -1.44 -0.84 -7.15
C PHE A 113 -1.75 -2.09 -6.34
N SER A 114 -2.78 -1.99 -5.49
CA SER A 114 -3.35 -3.13 -4.80
C SER A 114 -4.84 -3.25 -5.07
N VAL A 115 -5.33 -4.49 -4.99
CA VAL A 115 -6.75 -4.83 -5.05
C VAL A 115 -7.07 -5.78 -3.89
N PRO A 116 -8.30 -5.80 -3.37
CA PRO A 116 -8.63 -6.66 -2.26
C PRO A 116 -8.64 -8.14 -2.65
N ILE A 117 -8.13 -8.98 -1.76
CA ILE A 117 -8.38 -10.42 -1.72
C ILE A 117 -9.69 -10.66 -0.96
N ASN A 118 -9.86 -9.95 0.17
CA ASN A 118 -11.08 -9.91 0.97
C ASN A 118 -11.14 -8.61 1.79
N ASP A 119 -12.10 -8.51 2.72
CA ASP A 119 -12.30 -7.32 3.56
C ASP A 119 -11.07 -6.92 4.41
N ASN A 120 -10.12 -7.84 4.63
CA ASN A 120 -8.97 -7.62 5.49
C ASN A 120 -7.64 -7.53 4.73
N TRP A 121 -7.57 -8.12 3.53
CA TRP A 121 -6.31 -8.37 2.85
C TRP A 121 -6.35 -7.90 1.41
N SER A 122 -5.20 -7.45 0.93
CA SER A 122 -4.99 -7.05 -0.46
C SER A 122 -3.88 -7.86 -1.08
N GLN A 123 -3.95 -7.98 -2.40
CA GLN A 123 -2.85 -8.42 -3.24
C GLN A 123 -2.21 -7.21 -3.91
N TYR A 124 -0.91 -7.28 -4.15
CA TYR A 124 -0.10 -6.14 -4.56
C TYR A 124 0.55 -6.40 -5.92
N TYR A 125 0.44 -5.41 -6.79
CA TYR A 125 1.02 -5.40 -8.11
C TYR A 125 2.10 -4.32 -8.17
N ILE A 126 3.35 -4.76 -8.12
CA ILE A 126 4.53 -3.89 -8.10
C ILE A 126 5.01 -3.63 -9.52
N TYR A 127 5.25 -2.37 -9.86
CA TYR A 127 5.72 -2.00 -11.19
C TYR A 127 7.21 -2.31 -11.34
N ASN A 128 7.55 -3.18 -12.29
CA ASN A 128 8.94 -3.45 -12.66
C ASN A 128 9.34 -2.55 -13.85
N PRO A 129 10.20 -1.53 -13.65
CA PRO A 129 10.60 -0.60 -14.72
C PRO A 129 11.46 -1.26 -15.81
N THR A 130 12.12 -2.39 -15.50
CA THR A 130 12.94 -3.13 -16.49
C THR A 130 12.04 -3.85 -17.49
N THR A 131 10.99 -4.51 -17.01
CA THR A 131 10.06 -5.26 -17.87
C THR A 131 8.87 -4.43 -18.33
N LYS A 132 8.70 -3.22 -17.79
CA LYS A 132 7.54 -2.32 -17.99
C LYS A 132 6.19 -2.97 -17.65
N LYS A 133 6.18 -3.84 -16.65
CA LYS A 133 4.99 -4.62 -16.25
C LYS A 133 4.77 -4.53 -14.75
N PHE A 134 3.51 -4.57 -14.36
CA PHE A 134 3.09 -4.80 -13.00
C PHE A 134 3.13 -6.30 -12.70
N VAL A 135 3.84 -6.70 -11.67
CA VAL A 135 4.00 -8.09 -11.24
C VAL A 135 3.24 -8.28 -9.94
N HIS A 136 2.41 -9.31 -9.87
CA HIS A 136 1.78 -9.70 -8.60
C HIS A 136 2.86 -10.36 -7.73
N GLU A 137 3.18 -9.72 -6.62
CA GLU A 137 4.19 -10.21 -5.68
C GLU A 137 3.50 -10.90 -4.50
N GLU A 138 3.43 -12.24 -4.54
CA GLU A 138 2.72 -13.05 -3.53
C GLU A 138 3.23 -12.82 -2.10
N ASP A 139 4.52 -12.49 -1.93
CA ASP A 139 5.12 -12.19 -0.62
C ASP A 139 4.52 -10.94 0.04
N TRP A 140 3.87 -10.07 -0.74
CA TRP A 140 3.16 -8.89 -0.24
C TRP A 140 1.71 -9.17 0.12
N ASP A 141 1.16 -10.30 -0.33
CA ASP A 141 -0.21 -10.66 -0.01
C ASP A 141 -0.37 -10.79 1.51
N TYR A 142 -1.57 -10.50 2.00
CA TYR A 142 -1.88 -10.53 3.43
C TYR A 142 -1.04 -9.58 4.29
N LEU A 143 -0.43 -8.55 3.69
CA LEU A 143 0.16 -7.46 4.47
C LEU A 143 -0.89 -6.52 5.04
N LYS A 144 -0.81 -6.25 6.34
CA LYS A 144 -1.46 -5.11 6.99
C LYS A 144 -0.41 -4.07 7.38
N ILE A 145 -0.08 -3.21 6.43
CA ILE A 145 0.92 -2.14 6.61
C ILE A 145 0.37 -1.09 7.59
N GLN A 146 1.00 -0.97 8.76
CA GLN A 146 0.62 -0.01 9.80
C GLN A 146 1.46 1.26 9.70
N MET A 147 2.78 1.10 9.57
CA MET A 147 3.74 2.19 9.53
C MET A 147 4.76 1.93 8.43
N ILE A 148 5.33 3.00 7.89
CA ILE A 148 6.39 2.96 6.89
C ILE A 148 7.55 3.85 7.33
N ASP A 149 8.78 3.44 7.02
CA ASP A 149 9.99 4.24 7.12
C ASP A 149 10.51 4.43 5.69
N LYS A 150 10.12 5.54 5.06
CA LYS A 150 10.46 5.83 3.66
C LYS A 150 11.97 5.97 3.46
N LYS A 151 12.66 6.54 4.44
CA LYS A 151 14.10 6.81 4.38
C LYS A 151 14.93 5.53 4.39
N ASN A 152 14.54 4.55 5.21
CA ASN A 152 15.25 3.27 5.34
C ASN A 152 14.59 2.15 4.54
N LYS A 153 13.54 2.45 3.77
CA LYS A 153 12.73 1.49 3.01
C LYS A 153 12.23 0.32 3.85
N LYS A 154 11.55 0.62 4.96
CA LYS A 154 10.98 -0.41 5.84
C LYS A 154 9.47 -0.25 5.97
N LEU A 155 8.79 -1.36 6.22
CA LEU A 155 7.39 -1.36 6.61
C LEU A 155 7.18 -2.15 7.90
N LEU A 156 6.19 -1.73 8.68
CA LEU A 156 5.72 -2.39 9.89
C LEU A 156 4.40 -3.07 9.56
N HIS A 157 4.42 -4.39 9.55
CA HIS A 157 3.26 -5.24 9.37
C HIS A 157 2.66 -5.64 10.72
N LEU A 158 1.34 -5.53 10.85
CA LEU A 158 0.61 -6.11 11.97
C LEU A 158 0.30 -7.58 11.65
N SER A 159 1.02 -8.50 12.28
CA SER A 159 0.65 -9.91 12.22
C SER A 159 -0.68 -10.08 12.95
N LYS A 160 -1.72 -10.50 12.22
CA LYS A 160 -2.85 -11.18 12.84
C LYS A 160 -2.52 -12.66 12.80
N THR A 161 -1.82 -13.16 13.81
CA THR A 161 -1.98 -14.59 14.09
C THR A 161 -3.40 -14.80 14.65
N ASN A 162 -3.95 -16.00 14.53
CA ASN A 162 -5.27 -16.35 15.08
C ASN A 162 -5.31 -16.37 16.63
N PHE A 163 -4.29 -15.80 17.29
CA PHE A 163 -4.18 -15.70 18.73
C PHE A 163 -4.54 -14.28 19.15
N PRO A 164 -5.60 -14.08 19.96
CA PRO A 164 -6.06 -12.76 20.40
C PRO A 164 -4.97 -11.88 21.07
N ASP A 165 -3.91 -12.52 21.57
CA ASP A 165 -2.85 -11.87 22.36
C ASP A 165 -1.54 -11.63 21.59
N ASP A 166 -1.44 -12.08 20.33
CA ASP A 166 -0.21 -11.95 19.54
C ASP A 166 -0.38 -10.87 18.47
N GLN A 167 -0.29 -9.62 18.92
CA GLN A 167 -0.13 -8.44 18.06
C GLN A 167 1.34 -8.27 17.65
N SER A 168 2.01 -9.36 17.23
CA SER A 168 3.41 -9.27 16.83
C SER A 168 3.55 -8.35 15.63
N GLN A 169 4.31 -7.28 15.85
CA GLN A 169 4.71 -6.37 14.79
C GLN A 169 5.93 -6.96 14.09
N ILE A 170 5.79 -7.23 12.80
CA ILE A 170 6.89 -7.71 11.96
C ILE A 170 7.42 -6.52 11.17
N VAL A 171 8.73 -6.30 11.22
CA VAL A 171 9.40 -5.30 10.38
C VAL A 171 9.92 -6.01 9.15
N TYR A 172 9.63 -5.44 7.97
CA TYR A 172 10.23 -5.85 6.71
C TYR A 172 11.13 -4.74 6.18
N LEU A 173 12.27 -5.13 5.63
CA LEU A 173 13.06 -4.29 4.72
C LEU A 173 12.54 -4.54 3.30
N ILE A 174 12.39 -3.45 2.54
CA ILE A 174 11.97 -3.49 1.15
C ILE A 174 13.21 -3.44 0.26
N GLU A 175 13.44 -4.50 -0.50
CA GLU A 175 14.57 -4.65 -1.42
C GLU A 175 14.04 -4.83 -2.84
N GLY A 176 13.82 -3.73 -3.55
CA GLY A 176 13.16 -3.76 -4.85
C GLY A 176 11.72 -4.24 -4.70
N ASP A 177 11.35 -5.29 -5.41
CA ASP A 177 10.05 -5.96 -5.34
C ASP A 177 9.91 -6.93 -4.14
N ARG A 178 10.98 -7.17 -3.37
CA ARG A 178 10.98 -8.17 -2.30
C ARG A 178 10.86 -7.60 -0.90
N LEU A 179 10.32 -8.43 -0.01
CA LEU A 179 10.25 -8.17 1.43
C LEU A 179 11.17 -9.09 2.20
N VAL A 180 12.12 -8.51 2.93
CA VAL A 180 13.04 -9.25 3.78
C VAL A 180 12.66 -9.03 5.25
N ARG A 181 12.08 -10.06 5.85
CA ARG A 181 11.71 -10.05 7.28
C ARG A 181 12.95 -9.75 8.13
N GLN A 182 12.84 -8.75 9.00
CA GLN A 182 13.87 -8.39 9.96
C GLN A 182 13.57 -9.13 11.27
N ASN A 183 14.48 -10.01 11.69
CA ASN A 183 14.43 -10.58 13.03
C ASN A 183 14.90 -9.51 14.03
N LYS A 184 14.14 -9.34 15.11
CA LYS A 184 14.56 -8.52 16.25
C LYS A 184 15.63 -9.22 17.06
#